data_AF-A0A7R9I7M6-F1
#
_entry.id   AF-A0A7R9I7M6-F1
#
_cell.length_a   1.000
_cell.length_b   1.000
_cell.length_c   1.000
_cell.angle_alpha   90.00
_cell.angle_beta   90.00
_cell.angle_gamma   90.00
#
_symmetry.space_group_name_H-M   'P 1'
#
loop_
_entity.id
_entity.type
_entity.pdbx_description
1 polymer ?
#
loop_
_entity_poly.entity_id
_entity_poly.type
_entity_poly.pdbx_seq_one_letter_code
_entity_poly.pdbx_strand_id
1 'polypeptide(L)'
;MDKKVECYLNISNTLPVWQPVVITRGGLVVPQAPTNWSAAITLDDRAILACPGKRNKMSLSRGNELNVTCRGGDQLEMDGKVYPARDLGCTKATQGKALDTEEKCADHATILQLGFEVGDDWYPMVDICHDLELSSSLYSQHMLYGSGLSRHDKILPGHNSFEAGDSYAGFSPSQAYKKVK
;
A
#
# COMPACT_ATOMS: atom_id res chain seq x y z
N MET A 1 -4.98 -35.78 -2.93
CA MET A 1 -5.40 -34.37 -3.08
C MET A 1 -4.69 -33.59 -2.00
N ASP A 2 -3.61 -32.90 -2.35
CA ASP A 2 -2.92 -32.03 -1.40
C ASP A 2 -3.85 -30.89 -1.01
N LYS A 3 -4.07 -30.73 0.29
CA LYS A 3 -4.92 -29.67 0.83
C LYS A 3 -4.23 -28.35 0.58
N LYS A 4 -4.79 -27.51 -0.29
CA LYS A 4 -4.30 -26.15 -0.53
C LYS A 4 -4.31 -25.41 0.80
N VAL A 5 -3.14 -24.95 1.22
CA VAL A 5 -2.95 -24.21 2.47
C VAL A 5 -3.15 -22.73 2.14
N GLU A 6 -4.20 -22.13 2.70
CA GLU A 6 -4.53 -20.72 2.47
C GLU A 6 -4.35 -19.93 3.76
N CYS A 7 -3.76 -18.74 3.63
CA CYS A 7 -3.62 -17.80 4.72
C CYS A 7 -4.68 -16.73 4.59
N TYR A 8 -5.34 -16.44 5.70
CA TYR A 8 -6.40 -15.46 5.82
C TYR A 8 -5.97 -14.36 6.79
N LEU A 9 -5.53 -13.23 6.24
CA LEU A 9 -5.00 -12.10 6.99
C LEU A 9 -6.06 -11.00 7.07
N ASN A 10 -6.90 -11.06 8.10
CA ASN A 10 -7.84 -10.00 8.41
C ASN A 10 -7.14 -8.71 8.84
N ILE A 11 -7.44 -7.62 8.14
CA ILE A 11 -6.74 -6.34 8.29
C ILE A 11 -6.99 -5.66 9.65
N SER A 12 -8.08 -6.00 10.33
CA SER A 12 -8.46 -5.38 11.61
C SER A 12 -7.88 -6.07 12.84
N ASN A 13 -7.45 -7.34 12.75
CA ASN A 13 -7.08 -8.12 13.94
C ASN A 13 -5.93 -9.12 13.78
N THR A 14 -5.52 -9.46 12.55
CA THR A 14 -4.35 -10.32 12.31
C THR A 14 -3.15 -9.55 11.80
N LEU A 15 -3.34 -8.32 11.32
CA LEU A 15 -2.25 -7.48 10.84
C LEU A 15 -1.73 -6.55 11.95
N PRO A 16 -0.44 -6.17 11.90
CA PRO A 16 0.15 -5.21 12.81
C PRO A 16 -0.45 -3.81 12.63
N VAL A 17 -0.24 -2.94 13.62
CA VAL A 17 -0.67 -1.52 13.53
C VAL A 17 -0.05 -0.82 12.32
N TRP A 18 1.25 -1.03 12.11
CA TRP A 18 1.97 -0.57 10.93
C TRP A 18 2.06 -1.70 9.92
N GLN A 19 1.09 -1.74 9.01
CA GLN A 19 0.92 -2.83 8.06
C GLN A 19 1.95 -2.71 6.92
N PRO A 20 2.65 -3.80 6.56
CA PRO A 20 3.43 -3.84 5.33
C PRO A 20 2.50 -3.86 4.11
N VAL A 21 3.01 -3.40 2.97
CA VAL A 21 2.38 -3.70 1.69
C VAL A 21 2.66 -5.16 1.33
N VAL A 22 1.68 -5.83 0.74
CA VAL A 22 1.76 -7.25 0.42
C VAL A 22 1.81 -7.41 -1.09
N ILE A 23 2.86 -8.08 -1.59
CA ILE A 23 3.08 -8.31 -3.01
C ILE A 23 3.09 -9.82 -3.26
N THR A 24 2.39 -10.24 -4.30
CA THR A 24 2.41 -11.64 -4.78
C THR A 24 2.87 -11.67 -6.22
N ARG A 25 2.89 -12.86 -6.84
CA ARG A 25 3.13 -12.98 -8.30
C ARG A 25 2.12 -12.20 -9.14
N GLY A 26 0.93 -11.93 -8.60
CA GLY A 26 -0.09 -11.10 -9.27
C GLY A 26 0.08 -9.60 -9.06
N GLY A 27 1.13 -9.17 -8.36
CA GLY A 27 1.36 -7.77 -8.00
C GLY A 27 0.88 -7.42 -6.59
N LEU A 28 0.61 -6.13 -6.38
CA LEU A 28 0.14 -5.57 -5.11
C LEU A 28 -1.21 -6.16 -4.72
N VAL A 29 -1.30 -6.68 -3.50
CA VAL A 29 -2.54 -7.23 -2.97
C VAL A 29 -3.29 -6.16 -2.19
N VAL A 30 -4.51 -5.91 -2.63
CA VAL A 30 -5.45 -5.05 -1.91
C VAL A 30 -6.43 -5.91 -1.10
N PRO A 31 -6.79 -5.50 0.14
CA PRO A 31 -7.75 -6.24 0.94
C PRO A 31 -9.10 -6.39 0.23
N GLN A 32 -9.67 -7.59 0.33
CA GLN A 32 -11.02 -7.89 -0.15
C GLN A 32 -11.85 -8.37 1.03
N ALA A 33 -13.12 -8.01 1.17
CA ALA A 33 -14.00 -8.64 2.17
C ALA A 33 -14.71 -9.83 1.53
N PRO A 34 -14.29 -11.08 1.82
CA PRO A 34 -15.16 -12.21 1.57
C PRO A 34 -16.43 -12.08 2.42
N THR A 35 -17.43 -12.88 2.07
CA THR A 35 -18.84 -12.92 2.51
C THR A 35 -19.17 -12.62 3.99
N ASN A 36 -18.20 -12.58 4.91
CA ASN A 36 -18.32 -12.27 6.33
C ASN A 36 -17.99 -10.80 6.71
N TRP A 37 -17.91 -9.89 5.73
CA TRP A 37 -17.82 -8.43 5.92
C TRP A 37 -16.54 -7.96 6.64
N SER A 38 -15.52 -8.81 6.71
CA SER A 38 -14.20 -8.47 7.23
C SER A 38 -13.20 -8.44 6.08
N ALA A 39 -12.65 -7.26 5.78
CA ALA A 39 -11.62 -7.16 4.77
C ALA A 39 -10.38 -7.97 5.17
N ALA A 40 -9.87 -8.75 4.23
CA ALA A 40 -8.77 -9.66 4.44
C ALA A 40 -7.92 -9.80 3.18
N ILE A 41 -6.67 -10.18 3.40
CA ILE A 41 -5.74 -10.59 2.36
C ILE A 41 -5.70 -12.12 2.37
N THR A 42 -5.94 -12.74 1.22
CA THR A 42 -5.81 -14.19 1.04
C THR A 42 -4.51 -14.48 0.32
N LEU A 43 -3.68 -15.36 0.90
CA LEU A 43 -2.41 -15.79 0.31
C LEU A 43 -2.42 -17.30 0.11
N ASP A 44 -2.06 -17.73 -1.09
CA ASP A 44 -2.08 -19.14 -1.50
C ASP A 44 -0.72 -19.84 -1.33
N ASP A 45 0.38 -19.09 -1.38
CA ASP A 45 1.73 -19.63 -1.29
C ASP A 45 2.71 -18.54 -0.83
N ARG A 46 3.44 -17.91 -1.75
CA ARG A 46 4.49 -16.93 -1.43
C ARG A 46 4.04 -15.50 -1.61
N ALA A 47 4.54 -14.64 -0.73
CA ALA A 47 4.39 -13.20 -0.82
C ALA A 47 5.66 -12.48 -0.38
N ILE A 48 5.79 -11.22 -0.77
CA ILE A 48 6.74 -10.27 -0.21
C ILE A 48 5.95 -9.33 0.68
N LEU A 49 6.39 -9.18 1.93
CA LEU A 49 5.97 -8.11 2.82
C LEU A 49 6.99 -6.98 2.70
N ALA A 50 6.54 -5.78 2.39
CA ALA A 50 7.43 -4.63 2.22
C ALA A 50 6.99 -3.42 3.05
N CYS A 51 7.97 -2.66 3.52
CA CYS A 51 7.82 -1.45 4.30
C CYS A 51 8.35 -0.25 3.52
N PRO A 52 7.65 0.21 2.48
CA PRO A 52 8.04 1.39 1.71
C PRO A 52 8.06 2.65 2.60
N GLY A 53 8.90 3.60 2.22
CA GLY A 53 9.12 4.85 2.94
C GLY A 53 10.52 5.00 3.53
N LYS A 54 10.91 6.26 3.80
CA LYS A 54 12.28 6.58 4.19
C LYS A 54 12.64 5.99 5.55
N ARG A 55 13.65 5.10 5.57
CA ARG A 55 14.10 4.40 6.78
C ARG A 55 12.96 3.62 7.46
N ASN A 56 12.00 3.13 6.69
CA ASN A 56 11.00 2.19 7.16
C ASN A 56 11.55 0.77 7.00
N LYS A 57 11.36 -0.06 8.01
CA LYS A 57 11.96 -1.40 8.12
C LYS A 57 10.95 -2.39 8.67
N MET A 58 11.14 -3.66 8.36
CA MET A 58 10.44 -4.75 9.05
C MET A 58 10.83 -4.74 10.54
N SER A 59 9.89 -5.11 11.42
CA SER A 59 10.15 -5.13 12.87
C SER A 59 11.02 -6.31 13.28
N LEU A 60 10.94 -7.42 12.53
CA LEU A 60 11.68 -8.66 12.80
C LEU A 60 12.93 -8.85 11.93
N SER A 61 13.21 -7.95 10.97
CA SER A 61 14.40 -8.01 10.13
C SER A 61 15.06 -6.62 10.02
N ARG A 62 16.33 -6.56 9.58
CA ARG A 62 17.01 -5.28 9.37
C ARG A 62 16.67 -4.61 8.03
N GLY A 63 16.01 -5.35 7.13
CA GLY A 63 15.60 -4.90 5.81
C GLY A 63 14.25 -4.19 5.83
N ASN A 64 13.87 -3.64 4.67
CA ASN A 64 12.56 -3.09 4.38
C ASN A 64 11.61 -4.13 3.76
N GLU A 65 12.11 -5.32 3.44
CA GLU A 65 11.36 -6.38 2.76
C GLU A 65 11.58 -7.74 3.41
N LEU A 66 10.61 -8.62 3.23
CA LEU A 66 10.64 -9.99 3.72
C LEU A 66 9.89 -10.93 2.78
N ASN A 67 10.56 -12.00 2.37
CA ASN A 67 9.91 -13.12 1.69
C ASN A 67 9.21 -14.01 2.72
N VAL A 68 7.93 -14.28 2.50
CA VAL A 68 7.13 -15.14 3.37
C VAL A 68 6.45 -16.25 2.58
N THR A 69 6.26 -17.40 3.23
CA THR A 69 5.47 -18.52 2.69
C THR A 69 4.28 -18.78 3.61
N CYS A 70 3.09 -18.93 3.04
CA CYS A 70 1.89 -19.26 3.78
C CYS A 70 1.98 -20.67 4.40
N ARG A 71 1.69 -20.78 5.70
CA ARG A 71 1.55 -22.05 6.42
C ARG A 71 0.15 -22.34 6.92
N GLY A 72 -0.80 -21.44 6.63
CA GLY A 72 -2.23 -21.61 6.86
C GLY A 72 -2.76 -20.72 7.98
N GLY A 73 -4.01 -20.29 7.87
CA GLY A 73 -4.61 -19.39 8.84
C GLY A 73 -3.90 -18.02 8.85
N ASP A 74 -3.37 -17.59 9.99
CA ASP A 74 -2.59 -16.35 10.10
C ASP A 74 -1.07 -16.59 10.21
N GLN A 75 -0.60 -17.79 9.87
CA GLN A 75 0.78 -18.21 10.06
C GLN A 75 1.60 -18.07 8.77
N LEU A 76 2.70 -17.32 8.87
CA LEU A 76 3.63 -17.04 7.78
C LEU A 76 5.03 -17.53 8.18
N GLU A 77 5.71 -18.23 7.26
CA GLU A 77 7.08 -18.67 7.45
C GLU A 77 8.07 -17.70 6.82
N MET A 78 9.11 -17.33 7.58
CA MET A 78 10.31 -16.65 7.11
C MET A 78 11.56 -17.36 7.65
N ASP A 79 12.58 -17.54 6.83
CA ASP A 79 13.88 -18.11 7.23
C ASP A 79 13.76 -19.43 8.05
N GLY A 80 12.80 -20.29 7.68
CA GLY A 80 12.55 -21.58 8.33
C GLY A 80 11.84 -21.50 9.69
N LYS A 81 11.33 -20.32 10.08
CA LYS A 81 10.56 -20.09 11.31
C LYS A 81 9.17 -19.56 10.99
N VAL A 82 8.19 -20.05 11.74
CA VAL A 82 6.78 -19.66 11.58
C VAL A 82 6.44 -18.56 12.59
N TYR A 83 5.83 -17.50 12.08
CA TYR A 83 5.37 -16.35 12.85
C TYR A 83 3.90 -16.08 12.55
N PRO A 84 3.12 -15.62 13.54
CA PRO A 84 1.82 -15.05 13.24
C PRO A 84 2.02 -13.73 12.47
N ALA A 85 1.14 -13.46 11.49
CA ALA A 85 1.24 -12.28 10.62
C ALA A 85 1.31 -10.95 11.39
N ARG A 86 0.70 -10.88 12.59
CA ARG A 86 0.72 -9.71 13.47
C ARG A 86 2.12 -9.30 13.91
N ASP A 87 3.08 -10.21 13.89
CA ASP A 87 4.46 -9.94 14.30
C ASP A 87 5.32 -9.43 13.13
N LEU A 88 4.84 -9.55 11.89
CA LEU A 88 5.57 -9.23 10.66
C LEU A 88 5.25 -7.81 10.16
N GLY A 89 5.29 -6.83 11.07
CA GLY A 89 4.94 -5.44 10.80
C GLY A 89 6.09 -4.53 10.44
N CYS A 90 5.75 -3.34 9.95
CA CYS A 90 6.68 -2.25 9.76
C CYS A 90 6.98 -1.51 11.05
N THR A 91 8.12 -0.83 11.09
CA THR A 91 8.50 0.05 12.20
C THR A 91 7.75 1.39 12.16
N LYS A 92 7.19 1.77 10.99
CA LYS A 92 6.41 2.98 10.74
C LYS A 92 5.33 2.71 9.68
N ALA A 93 4.37 3.62 9.54
CA ALA A 93 3.44 3.62 8.40
C ALA A 93 4.19 3.51 7.07
N THR A 94 3.65 2.68 6.18
CA THR A 94 4.08 2.60 4.79
C THR A 94 3.74 3.90 4.09
N GLN A 95 4.68 4.38 3.26
CA GLN A 95 4.53 5.64 2.53
C GLN A 95 4.48 5.35 1.04
N GLY A 96 3.46 5.87 0.37
CA GLY A 96 3.39 5.87 -1.09
C GLY A 96 4.35 6.89 -1.69
N LYS A 97 4.52 6.81 -3.00
CA LYS A 97 5.20 7.83 -3.81
C LYS A 97 4.32 8.23 -4.99
N ALA A 98 4.67 9.37 -5.59
CA ALA A 98 4.19 9.76 -6.91
C ALA A 98 5.31 9.52 -7.93
N LEU A 99 4.96 8.94 -9.07
CA LEU A 99 5.83 8.74 -10.22
C LEU A 99 5.22 9.48 -11.41
N ASP A 100 5.98 10.39 -12.02
CA ASP A 100 5.61 10.93 -13.32
C ASP A 100 6.01 9.92 -14.40
N THR A 101 5.03 9.47 -15.17
CA THR A 101 5.26 8.49 -16.24
C THR A 101 5.76 9.13 -17.53
N GLU A 102 5.72 10.46 -17.61
CA GLU A 102 5.93 11.25 -18.84
C GLU A 102 4.90 10.95 -19.95
N GLU A 103 3.94 10.05 -19.73
CA GLU A 103 2.87 9.74 -20.67
C GLU A 103 1.85 10.88 -20.71
N LYS A 104 1.60 11.43 -21.90
CA LYS A 104 0.59 12.47 -22.08
C LYS A 104 -0.83 11.92 -21.98
N CYS A 105 -1.66 12.58 -21.17
CA CYS A 105 -3.10 12.33 -21.10
C CYS A 105 -3.96 13.48 -21.64
N ALA A 106 -3.36 14.66 -21.81
CA ALA A 106 -3.92 15.81 -22.52
C ALA A 106 -2.77 16.68 -23.06
N ASP A 107 -3.09 17.78 -23.77
CA ASP A 107 -2.08 18.65 -24.40
C ASP A 107 -0.99 19.14 -23.43
N HIS A 108 -1.40 19.52 -22.22
CA HIS A 108 -0.57 20.09 -21.15
C HIS A 108 -0.52 19.20 -19.87
N ALA A 109 -0.94 17.94 -19.94
CA ALA A 109 -1.01 17.07 -18.77
C ALA A 109 -0.36 15.69 -19.01
N THR A 110 0.28 15.16 -17.97
CA THR A 110 0.86 13.80 -17.95
C THR A 110 0.18 12.91 -16.92
N ILE A 111 0.34 11.60 -17.07
CA ILE A 111 -0.09 10.63 -16.07
C ILE A 111 0.93 10.60 -14.93
N LEU A 112 0.48 11.01 -13.74
CA LEU A 112 1.12 10.74 -12.47
C LEU A 112 0.52 9.47 -11.86
N GLN A 113 1.38 8.54 -11.46
CA GLN A 113 0.97 7.34 -10.73
C GLN A 113 1.26 7.50 -9.24
N LEU A 114 0.26 7.24 -8.40
CA LEU A 114 0.46 6.99 -6.98
C LEU A 114 0.61 5.50 -6.76
N GLY A 115 1.62 5.10 -6.01
CA GLY A 115 1.93 3.69 -5.79
C GLY A 115 3.01 3.48 -4.73
N PHE A 116 3.55 2.27 -4.71
CA PHE A 116 4.65 1.89 -3.83
C PHE A 116 5.87 1.47 -4.63
N GLU A 117 7.03 1.95 -4.20
CA GLU A 117 8.33 1.46 -4.65
C GLU A 117 8.82 0.40 -3.67
N VAL A 118 9.10 -0.80 -4.18
CA VAL A 118 9.62 -1.94 -3.41
C VAL A 118 10.78 -2.54 -4.20
N GLY A 119 11.98 -2.55 -3.60
CA GLY A 119 13.21 -2.76 -4.36
C GLY A 119 13.33 -1.78 -5.52
N ASP A 120 13.55 -2.32 -6.72
CA ASP A 120 13.59 -1.58 -7.99
C ASP A 120 12.24 -1.61 -8.74
N ASP A 121 11.22 -2.23 -8.16
CA ASP A 121 9.91 -2.42 -8.78
C ASP A 121 8.90 -1.34 -8.37
N TRP A 122 8.05 -0.96 -9.32
CA TRP A 122 6.95 -0.01 -9.12
C TRP A 122 5.59 -0.71 -9.10
N TYR A 123 4.81 -0.44 -8.07
CA TYR A 123 3.46 -1.00 -7.88
C TYR A 123 2.42 0.13 -7.88
N PRO A 124 1.80 0.44 -9.04
CA PRO A 124 0.82 1.52 -9.15
C PRO A 124 -0.49 1.18 -8.47
N MET A 125 -1.19 2.20 -7.97
CA MET A 125 -2.53 2.10 -7.39
C MET A 125 -3.50 3.07 -8.06
N VAL A 126 -3.12 4.33 -8.20
CA VAL A 126 -3.99 5.40 -8.71
C VAL A 126 -3.27 6.12 -9.82
N ASP A 127 -3.92 6.23 -10.97
CA ASP A 127 -3.45 7.09 -12.06
C ASP A 127 -4.15 8.44 -11.96
N ILE A 128 -3.41 9.52 -12.20
CA ILE A 128 -3.90 10.90 -12.16
C ILE A 128 -3.39 11.60 -13.41
N CYS A 129 -4.30 12.08 -14.25
CA CYS A 129 -3.93 13.00 -15.32
C CYS A 129 -3.76 14.40 -14.72
N HIS A 130 -2.53 14.91 -14.73
CA HIS A 130 -2.16 16.12 -14.01
C HIS A 130 -1.38 17.08 -14.91
N ASP A 131 -1.79 18.34 -14.91
CA ASP A 131 -1.07 19.46 -15.48
C ASP A 131 -0.14 20.01 -14.39
N LEU A 132 1.16 19.73 -14.53
CA LEU A 132 2.19 20.15 -13.57
C LEU A 132 2.40 21.66 -13.56
N GLU A 133 2.19 22.36 -14.68
CA GLU A 133 2.38 23.81 -14.77
C GLU A 133 1.26 24.55 -14.02
N LEU A 134 0.02 24.09 -14.20
CA LEU A 134 -1.16 24.65 -13.51
C LEU A 134 -1.41 24.02 -12.15
N SER A 135 -0.67 22.98 -11.76
CA SER A 135 -0.91 22.16 -10.57
C SER A 135 -2.36 21.67 -10.49
N SER A 136 -2.92 21.24 -11.63
CA SER A 136 -4.34 20.90 -11.79
C SER A 136 -4.53 19.46 -12.25
N SER A 137 -5.35 18.70 -11.53
CA SER A 137 -5.72 17.34 -11.93
C SER A 137 -6.97 17.35 -12.80
N LEU A 138 -6.88 16.78 -14.01
CA LEU A 138 -8.00 16.69 -14.94
C LEU A 138 -8.92 15.52 -14.61
N TYR A 139 -8.34 14.35 -14.30
CA TYR A 139 -9.06 13.17 -13.83
C TYR A 139 -8.15 12.26 -13.01
N SER A 140 -8.76 11.37 -12.24
CA SER A 140 -8.07 10.25 -11.59
C SER A 140 -8.80 8.93 -11.85
N GLN A 141 -8.05 7.85 -11.87
CA GLN A 141 -8.54 6.50 -12.11
C GLN A 141 -7.95 5.56 -11.05
N HIS A 142 -8.82 4.81 -10.39
CA HIS A 142 -8.46 3.79 -9.40
C HIS A 142 -9.45 2.63 -9.47
N MET A 143 -8.95 1.40 -9.44
CA MET A 143 -9.79 0.21 -9.36
C MET A 143 -10.10 -0.12 -7.90
N LEU A 144 -11.38 0.00 -7.53
CA LEU A 144 -11.89 -0.44 -6.24
C LEU A 144 -12.62 -1.78 -6.40
N TYR A 145 -12.21 -2.79 -5.63
CA TYR A 145 -12.96 -4.03 -5.54
C TYR A 145 -14.16 -3.80 -4.63
N GLY A 146 -15.38 -4.04 -5.13
CA GLY A 146 -16.62 -3.84 -4.36
C GLY A 146 -16.65 -4.63 -3.05
N SER A 147 -15.99 -5.79 -3.02
CA SER A 147 -15.77 -6.58 -1.81
C SER A 147 -14.94 -5.84 -0.75
N GLY A 148 -14.03 -4.94 -1.11
CA GLY A 148 -13.22 -4.18 -0.17
C GLY A 148 -13.94 -3.01 0.51
N LEU A 149 -15.12 -2.59 0.02
CA LEU A 149 -15.79 -1.36 0.46
C LEU A 149 -16.60 -1.51 1.77
N SER A 150 -16.82 -2.74 2.27
CA SER A 150 -17.73 -2.99 3.39
C SER A 150 -17.19 -2.62 4.77
N ARG A 151 -15.93 -2.20 4.90
CA ARG A 151 -15.33 -1.76 6.16
C ARG A 151 -14.25 -0.71 5.95
N HIS A 152 -14.22 0.27 6.84
CA HIS A 152 -13.15 1.26 6.95
C HIS A 152 -12.24 0.81 8.09
N ASP A 153 -10.94 0.75 7.86
CA ASP A 153 -10.00 0.66 8.98
C ASP A 153 -10.14 1.91 9.86
N LYS A 154 -9.79 1.76 11.15
CA LYS A 154 -9.69 2.92 12.02
C LYS A 154 -8.68 3.88 11.41
N ILE A 155 -9.13 5.09 11.06
CA ILE A 155 -8.23 6.20 10.71
C ILE A 155 -7.20 6.29 11.84
N LEU A 156 -5.94 6.01 11.52
CA LEU A 156 -4.87 6.17 12.51
C LEU A 156 -4.83 7.65 12.91
N PRO A 157 -4.99 7.97 14.21
CA PRO A 157 -4.97 9.36 14.66
C PRO A 157 -3.58 9.94 14.38
N GLY A 158 -3.50 11.05 13.63
CA GLY A 158 -2.26 11.82 13.45
C GLY A 158 -1.83 12.13 12.02
N HIS A 159 -2.52 11.63 10.98
CA HIS A 159 -2.20 12.00 9.58
C HIS A 159 -2.82 13.36 9.21
N ASN A 160 -2.29 14.44 9.80
CA ASN A 160 -2.77 15.80 9.56
C ASN A 160 -1.86 16.59 8.59
N SER A 161 -0.89 15.92 7.96
CA SER A 161 0.05 16.51 7.00
C SER A 161 -0.24 16.04 5.58
N PHE A 162 -0.11 16.96 4.62
CA PHE A 162 -0.09 16.60 3.21
C PHE A 162 1.17 15.79 2.90
N GLU A 163 0.98 14.69 2.18
CA GLU A 163 2.07 14.08 1.41
C GLU A 163 2.09 14.78 0.06
N ALA A 164 3.08 15.63 -0.13
CA ALA A 164 3.33 16.31 -1.39
C ALA A 164 4.60 15.70 -1.99
N GLY A 165 4.45 14.99 -3.10
CA GLY A 165 5.59 14.64 -3.95
C GLY A 165 6.12 15.87 -4.69
N ASP A 166 6.99 15.65 -5.67
CA ASP A 166 7.58 16.74 -6.48
C ASP A 166 6.59 17.36 -7.48
N SER A 167 5.34 16.90 -7.49
CA SER A 167 4.26 17.32 -8.41
C SER A 167 3.73 18.74 -8.19
N TYR A 168 4.21 19.46 -7.16
CA TYR A 168 3.82 20.84 -6.88
C TYR A 168 5.05 21.75 -6.99
N ALA A 169 5.33 22.23 -8.20
CA ALA A 169 6.47 23.10 -8.45
C ALA A 169 6.26 24.47 -7.78
N GLY A 170 7.17 24.85 -6.87
CA GLY A 170 7.22 26.20 -6.30
C GLY A 170 6.17 26.54 -5.23
N PHE A 171 5.27 25.61 -4.87
CA PHE A 171 4.27 25.81 -3.82
C PHE A 171 4.24 24.65 -2.83
N SER A 172 4.01 24.97 -1.56
CA SER A 172 3.78 23.96 -0.51
C SER A 172 2.28 23.76 -0.31
N PRO A 173 1.71 22.58 -0.64
CA PRO A 173 0.30 22.30 -0.37
C PRO A 173 -0.08 22.50 1.10
N SER A 174 0.81 22.14 2.02
CA SER A 174 0.65 22.36 3.47
C SER A 174 0.53 23.85 3.85
N GLN A 175 1.18 24.75 3.10
CA GLN A 175 1.05 26.19 3.33
C GLN A 175 -0.20 26.77 2.65
N ALA A 176 -0.54 26.29 1.45
CA ALA A 176 -1.70 26.73 0.69
C ALA A 176 -3.01 26.29 1.36
N TYR A 177 -3.06 25.11 1.96
CA TYR A 177 -4.24 24.58 2.66
C TYR A 177 -4.38 25.07 4.11
N LYS A 178 -3.87 26.27 4.44
CA LYS A 178 -4.21 26.87 5.74
C LYS A 178 -5.69 27.22 5.72
N LYS A 179 -6.49 26.49 6.52
CA LYS A 179 -7.88 26.87 6.83
C LYS A 179 -7.90 28.36 7.15
N VAL A 180 -8.64 29.12 6.36
CA VAL A 180 -9.05 30.48 6.75
C VAL A 180 -9.74 30.31 8.11
N LYS A 181 -9.18 30.96 9.13
CA LYS A 181 -9.76 30.97 10.49
C LYS A 181 -11.05 31.76 10.49
#